data_AF-A0A956DG98-F1
#
_entry.id   AF-A0A956DG98-F1
#
_cell.length_a   1.000
_cell.length_b   1.000
_cell.length_c   1.000
_cell.angle_alpha   90.00
_cell.angle_beta   90.00
_cell.angle_gamma   90.00
#
_symmetry.space_group_name_H-M   'P 1'
#
loop_
_entity.id
_entity.type
_entity.pdbx_description
1 polymer ?
#
loop_
_entity_poly.entity_id
_entity_poly.type
_entity_poly.pdbx_seq_one_letter_code
_entity_poly.pdbx_strand_id
1 'polypeptide(L)'
;MRRVSIVLSALVLAGLYVADAGAAEVHSLVYVNGRPTRVYFNDGDSFRQLNGPYTGRGSRLGGFNTLESFGPAHAWGEWHPYELWINAKLATYNGRRGIWHCTTDGGTDTYGRVLLDCPDLAIDQIRNGYAHAMNIDDTPARPEYLRAQQEAIANRRGMWAHGVPSFVLTSLHSRDEDPTKETHKNRMVSVRDGHSEAWTHNDRYSECEWICATEIVADQTLVTAFARELRADPQVAPAIADVSNLLLIELVDRYARLEQIPEYTAP
;
A
#
# COMPACT_ATOMS: atom_id res chain seq x y z
N MET A 1 -27.94 -76.00 -34.31
CA MET A 1 -28.29 -74.56 -34.30
C MET A 1 -28.76 -74.15 -32.91
N ARG A 2 -27.91 -73.52 -32.10
CA ARG A 2 -28.32 -72.72 -30.93
C ARG A 2 -27.39 -71.51 -30.86
N ARG A 3 -28.01 -70.34 -30.84
CA ARG A 3 -27.42 -69.02 -31.10
C ARG A 3 -26.62 -68.55 -29.89
N VAL A 4 -25.44 -68.01 -30.20
CA VAL A 4 -24.60 -67.19 -29.31
C VAL A 4 -25.33 -65.86 -29.07
N SER A 5 -25.47 -65.45 -27.81
CA SER A 5 -25.88 -64.10 -27.45
C SER A 5 -24.81 -63.49 -26.56
N ILE A 6 -23.96 -62.68 -27.19
CA ILE A 6 -23.03 -61.76 -26.56
C ILE A 6 -23.87 -60.62 -25.97
N VAL A 7 -23.88 -60.46 -24.65
CA VAL A 7 -24.44 -59.28 -24.00
C VAL A 7 -23.34 -58.23 -23.91
N LEU A 8 -23.59 -57.14 -24.64
CA LEU A 8 -22.77 -55.94 -24.77
C LEU A 8 -22.60 -55.24 -23.42
N SER A 9 -21.36 -54.99 -23.04
CA SER A 9 -20.98 -54.03 -21.99
C SER A 9 -21.38 -52.61 -22.43
N ALA A 10 -22.44 -52.05 -21.85
CA ALA A 10 -22.72 -50.63 -21.94
C ALA A 10 -22.08 -49.92 -20.74
N LEU A 11 -20.83 -49.48 -20.92
CA LEU A 11 -20.23 -48.45 -20.07
C LEU A 11 -21.07 -47.18 -20.23
N VAL A 12 -21.89 -46.86 -19.23
CA VAL A 12 -22.43 -45.52 -19.05
C VAL A 12 -21.31 -44.65 -18.48
N LEU A 13 -20.43 -44.16 -19.35
CA LEU A 13 -19.72 -42.91 -19.09
C LEU A 13 -20.75 -41.78 -19.23
N ALA A 14 -21.58 -41.61 -18.20
CA ALA A 14 -22.28 -40.35 -18.01
C ALA A 14 -21.20 -39.30 -17.72
N GLY A 15 -20.94 -38.47 -18.72
CA GLY A 15 -19.94 -37.41 -18.67
C GLY A 15 -20.18 -36.54 -17.44
N LEU A 16 -19.22 -36.60 -16.51
CA LEU A 16 -18.90 -35.48 -15.65
C LEU A 16 -18.33 -34.37 -16.55
N TYR A 17 -19.23 -33.70 -17.28
CA TYR A 17 -19.00 -32.32 -17.66
C TYR A 17 -18.95 -31.55 -16.34
N VAL A 18 -17.74 -31.46 -15.79
CA VAL A 18 -17.40 -30.33 -14.92
C VAL A 18 -17.58 -29.13 -15.84
N ALA A 19 -18.75 -28.52 -15.77
CA ALA A 19 -18.91 -27.17 -16.28
C ALA A 19 -17.76 -26.41 -15.63
N ASP A 20 -16.88 -25.87 -16.46
CA ASP A 20 -15.97 -24.83 -16.04
C ASP A 20 -16.87 -23.67 -15.63
N ALA A 21 -17.31 -23.70 -14.38
CA ALA A 21 -17.92 -22.59 -13.70
C ALA A 21 -16.76 -21.60 -13.58
N GLY A 22 -16.48 -20.90 -14.69
CA GLY A 22 -15.50 -19.84 -14.74
C GLY A 22 -15.71 -19.02 -13.48
N ALA A 23 -14.68 -18.99 -12.63
CA ALA A 23 -14.81 -18.48 -11.27
C ALA A 23 -15.57 -17.17 -11.31
N ALA A 24 -16.78 -17.15 -10.74
CA ALA A 24 -17.65 -15.98 -10.83
C ALA A 24 -16.87 -14.76 -10.32
N GLU A 25 -16.78 -13.70 -11.13
CA GLU A 25 -16.11 -12.48 -10.69
C GLU A 25 -16.75 -11.99 -9.39
N VAL A 26 -15.95 -11.95 -8.33
CA VAL A 26 -16.42 -11.51 -7.02
C VAL A 26 -16.61 -10.00 -7.08
N HIS A 27 -17.88 -9.60 -7.08
CA HIS A 27 -18.27 -8.20 -6.98
C HIS A 27 -18.41 -7.80 -5.52
N SER A 28 -17.96 -6.58 -5.21
CA SER A 28 -18.03 -6.00 -3.87
C SER A 28 -18.89 -4.74 -3.88
N LEU A 29 -19.46 -4.42 -2.73
CA LEU A 29 -20.27 -3.22 -2.54
C LEU A 29 -19.40 -2.10 -1.93
N VAL A 30 -19.33 -0.98 -2.65
CA VAL A 30 -18.69 0.25 -2.17
C VAL A 30 -19.66 1.40 -2.33
N TYR A 31 -19.81 2.24 -1.31
CA TYR A 31 -20.58 3.47 -1.39
C TYR A 31 -19.67 4.58 -1.90
N VAL A 32 -19.84 5.01 -3.15
CA VAL A 32 -19.09 6.13 -3.74
C VAL A 32 -19.95 7.38 -3.69
N ASN A 33 -19.53 8.41 -2.96
CA ASN A 33 -20.33 9.62 -2.69
C ASN A 33 -21.74 9.27 -2.17
N GLY A 34 -21.83 8.28 -1.28
CA GLY A 34 -23.09 7.80 -0.70
C GLY A 34 -23.93 6.91 -1.63
N ARG A 35 -23.51 6.67 -2.88
CA ARG A 35 -24.21 5.80 -3.83
C ARG A 35 -23.69 4.36 -3.79
N PRO A 36 -24.54 3.36 -3.57
CA PRO A 36 -24.12 1.95 -3.64
C PRO A 36 -23.64 1.62 -5.06
N THR A 37 -22.39 1.21 -5.15
CA THR A 37 -21.64 0.96 -6.39
C THR A 37 -21.05 -0.43 -6.34
N ARG A 38 -21.30 -1.22 -7.38
CA ARG A 38 -20.67 -2.53 -7.57
C ARG A 38 -19.27 -2.31 -8.11
N VAL A 39 -18.30 -2.96 -7.50
CA VAL A 39 -16.89 -2.86 -7.91
C VAL A 39 -16.25 -4.24 -8.05
N TYR A 40 -15.15 -4.29 -8.79
CA TYR A 40 -14.24 -5.42 -8.86
C TYR A 40 -12.85 -4.97 -8.38
N PHE A 41 -12.36 -5.52 -7.27
CA PHE A 41 -11.02 -5.21 -6.74
C PHE A 41 -9.95 -5.91 -7.57
N ASN A 42 -9.02 -5.12 -8.12
CA ASN A 42 -7.86 -5.62 -8.86
C ASN A 42 -6.74 -6.03 -7.88
N ASP A 43 -6.56 -5.21 -6.85
CA ASP A 43 -5.64 -5.37 -5.74
C ASP A 43 -6.30 -4.77 -4.47
N GLY A 44 -5.55 -4.54 -3.39
CA GLY A 44 -6.11 -4.03 -2.13
C GLY A 44 -6.29 -2.52 -2.06
N ASP A 45 -5.78 -1.75 -3.03
CA ASP A 45 -5.84 -0.28 -3.08
C ASP A 45 -6.32 0.27 -4.45
N SER A 46 -6.89 -0.60 -5.29
CA SER A 46 -7.49 -0.27 -6.58
C SER A 46 -8.68 -1.18 -6.93
N PHE A 47 -9.73 -0.60 -7.51
CA PHE A 47 -10.85 -1.36 -8.06
C PHE A 47 -11.35 -0.78 -9.37
N ARG A 48 -12.12 -1.57 -10.13
CA ARG A 48 -12.91 -1.11 -11.28
C ARG A 48 -14.36 -0.91 -10.87
N GLN A 49 -14.94 0.23 -11.22
CA GLN A 49 -16.36 0.51 -11.00
C GLN A 49 -17.20 -0.15 -12.09
N LEU A 50 -18.20 -0.95 -11.71
CA LEU A 50 -19.03 -1.71 -12.64
C LEU A 50 -20.37 -1.04 -12.95
N ASN A 51 -20.72 -0.01 -12.18
CA ASN A 51 -21.87 0.84 -12.40
C ASN A 51 -21.62 2.25 -11.82
N GLY A 52 -22.58 3.17 -11.99
CA GLY A 52 -22.46 4.55 -11.51
C GLY A 52 -21.79 5.51 -12.49
N PRO A 53 -21.51 6.76 -12.08
CA PRO A 53 -20.99 7.81 -12.97
C PRO A 53 -19.63 7.48 -13.60
N TYR A 54 -18.84 6.61 -12.98
CA TYR A 54 -17.51 6.22 -13.46
C TYR A 54 -17.45 4.76 -13.94
N THR A 55 -18.59 4.22 -14.43
CA THR A 55 -18.68 2.84 -14.93
C THR A 55 -17.56 2.51 -15.92
N GLY A 56 -16.93 1.35 -15.72
CA GLY A 56 -15.84 0.84 -16.54
C GLY A 56 -14.47 1.42 -16.22
N ARG A 57 -14.39 2.49 -15.41
CA ARG A 57 -13.12 3.14 -15.06
C ARG A 57 -12.44 2.42 -13.88
N GLY A 58 -11.11 2.42 -13.92
CA GLY A 58 -10.29 2.08 -12.77
C GLY A 58 -10.34 3.18 -11.71
N SER A 59 -10.05 2.80 -10.48
CA SER A 59 -10.06 3.67 -9.31
C SER A 59 -8.79 3.41 -8.49
N ARG A 60 -8.16 4.48 -8.01
CA ARG A 60 -7.01 4.43 -7.10
C ARG A 60 -7.43 5.00 -5.76
N LEU A 61 -7.19 4.24 -4.70
CA LEU A 61 -7.55 4.61 -3.34
C LEU A 61 -6.38 5.36 -2.70
N GLY A 62 -6.65 6.53 -2.13
CA GLY A 62 -5.65 7.43 -1.57
C GLY A 62 -5.35 7.19 -0.09
N GLY A 63 -4.17 7.63 0.34
CA GLY A 63 -3.77 7.70 1.75
C GLY A 63 -3.16 6.40 2.33
N PHE A 64 -3.11 5.34 1.54
CA PHE A 64 -2.45 4.09 1.89
C PHE A 64 -1.94 3.40 0.63
N ASN A 65 -1.01 2.48 0.81
CA ASN A 65 -0.58 1.60 -0.27
C ASN A 65 -0.55 0.15 0.22
N THR A 66 -1.11 -0.74 -0.59
CA THR A 66 -0.93 -2.17 -0.43
C THR A 66 0.29 -2.61 -1.22
N LEU A 67 0.94 -3.68 -0.78
CA LEU A 67 2.04 -4.27 -1.53
C LEU A 67 1.61 -4.56 -2.97
N GLU A 68 2.49 -4.24 -3.92
CA GLU A 68 2.20 -4.40 -5.35
C GLU A 68 1.78 -5.85 -5.62
N SER A 69 0.57 -6.00 -6.18
CA SER A 69 -0.07 -7.31 -6.33
C SER A 69 0.54 -8.19 -7.43
N PHE A 70 1.59 -7.70 -8.09
CA PHE A 70 2.33 -8.36 -9.16
C PHE A 70 3.66 -8.89 -8.62
N GLY A 71 3.77 -10.21 -8.49
CA GLY A 71 5.00 -10.89 -8.11
C GLY A 71 5.49 -10.63 -6.66
N PRO A 72 6.58 -11.29 -6.25
CA PRO A 72 7.16 -11.13 -4.94
C PRO A 72 8.25 -10.02 -4.96
N ALA A 73 7.84 -8.77 -5.20
CA ALA A 73 8.75 -7.65 -5.50
C ALA A 73 9.34 -6.93 -4.27
N HIS A 74 8.93 -7.29 -3.06
CA HIS A 74 9.38 -6.66 -1.82
C HIS A 74 9.94 -7.69 -0.85
N ALA A 75 10.93 -7.28 -0.05
CA ALA A 75 11.50 -8.06 1.05
C ALA A 75 12.18 -7.13 2.07
N TRP A 76 12.08 -7.47 3.35
CA TRP A 76 12.88 -6.89 4.44
C TRP A 76 12.92 -7.85 5.63
N GLY A 77 13.92 -7.67 6.50
CA GLY A 77 14.12 -8.57 7.63
C GLY A 77 14.27 -10.01 7.16
N GLU A 78 13.49 -10.91 7.75
CA GLU A 78 13.52 -12.35 7.45
C GLU A 78 12.39 -12.79 6.51
N TRP A 79 11.67 -11.85 5.88
CA TRP A 79 10.58 -12.20 4.97
C TRP A 79 11.08 -13.01 3.77
N HIS A 80 10.38 -14.11 3.48
CA HIS A 80 10.41 -14.64 2.13
C HIS A 80 9.49 -13.79 1.24
N PRO A 81 9.94 -13.36 0.04
CA PRO A 81 9.18 -12.47 -0.84
C PRO A 81 7.73 -12.92 -1.15
N TYR A 82 7.48 -14.23 -1.18
CA TYR A 82 6.13 -14.78 -1.40
C TYR A 82 5.17 -14.57 -0.22
N GLU A 83 5.67 -14.43 1.00
CA GLU A 83 4.80 -14.18 2.15
C GLU A 83 4.26 -12.75 2.14
N LEU A 84 5.09 -11.79 1.72
CA LEU A 84 4.67 -10.42 1.44
C LEU A 84 3.65 -10.37 0.29
N TRP A 85 3.84 -11.19 -0.75
CA TRP A 85 2.83 -11.37 -1.80
C TRP A 85 1.50 -11.94 -1.26
N ILE A 86 1.54 -12.87 -0.30
CA ILE A 86 0.32 -13.36 0.37
C ILE A 86 -0.39 -12.20 1.10
N ASN A 87 0.34 -11.33 1.80
CA ASN A 87 -0.24 -10.13 2.41
C ASN A 87 -0.93 -9.23 1.37
N ALA A 88 -0.35 -9.05 0.18
CA ALA A 88 -1.00 -8.31 -0.91
C ALA A 88 -2.32 -8.97 -1.36
N LYS A 89 -2.36 -10.32 -1.43
CA LYS A 89 -3.58 -11.06 -1.76
C LYS A 89 -4.62 -10.99 -0.64
N LEU A 90 -4.20 -11.01 0.62
CA LEU A 90 -5.08 -10.78 1.76
C LEU A 90 -5.67 -9.37 1.73
N ALA A 91 -4.91 -8.36 1.33
CA ALA A 91 -5.41 -7.00 1.12
C ALA A 91 -6.56 -6.98 0.08
N THR A 92 -6.34 -7.66 -1.05
CA THR A 92 -7.35 -7.76 -2.11
C THR A 92 -8.59 -8.50 -1.61
N TYR A 93 -8.39 -9.60 -0.88
CA TYR A 93 -9.46 -10.40 -0.29
C TYR A 93 -10.28 -9.61 0.74
N ASN A 94 -9.60 -8.82 1.57
CA ASN A 94 -10.22 -7.96 2.56
C ASN A 94 -11.10 -6.90 1.88
N GLY A 95 -10.55 -6.18 0.90
CA GLY A 95 -11.30 -5.25 0.06
C GLY A 95 -12.55 -5.90 -0.54
N ARG A 96 -12.44 -7.17 -0.98
CA ARG A 96 -13.57 -7.89 -1.59
C ARG A 96 -14.71 -8.25 -0.63
N ARG A 97 -14.40 -8.50 0.65
CA ARG A 97 -15.39 -9.02 1.63
C ARG A 97 -16.10 -7.95 2.42
N GLY A 98 -15.54 -6.74 2.48
CA GLY A 98 -16.15 -5.65 3.23
C GLY A 98 -17.19 -4.85 2.45
N ILE A 99 -17.78 -3.90 3.16
CA ILE A 99 -18.60 -2.82 2.61
C ILE A 99 -17.90 -1.53 3.00
N TRP A 100 -17.54 -0.72 2.02
CA TRP A 100 -16.65 0.43 2.22
C TRP A 100 -17.31 1.72 1.78
N HIS A 101 -16.89 2.84 2.37
CA HIS A 101 -17.43 4.16 2.08
C HIS A 101 -16.32 5.04 1.55
N CYS A 102 -16.52 5.48 0.31
CA CYS A 102 -15.58 6.28 -0.42
C CYS A 102 -16.18 7.60 -0.88
N THR A 103 -15.35 8.62 -0.97
CA THR A 103 -15.68 9.91 -1.59
C THR A 103 -14.73 10.20 -2.74
N THR A 104 -15.19 11.02 -3.69
CA THR A 104 -14.39 11.50 -4.81
C THR A 104 -14.96 12.82 -5.33
N ASP A 105 -14.07 13.71 -5.74
CA ASP A 105 -14.39 14.93 -6.49
C ASP A 105 -14.37 14.70 -8.02
N GLY A 106 -14.04 13.48 -8.47
CA GLY A 106 -13.88 13.13 -9.87
C GLY A 106 -12.48 13.35 -10.43
N GLY A 107 -11.51 13.77 -9.59
CA GLY A 107 -10.10 13.85 -9.93
C GLY A 107 -9.54 12.52 -10.42
N THR A 108 -8.46 12.59 -11.20
CA THR A 108 -7.84 11.42 -11.81
C THR A 108 -6.33 11.44 -11.65
N ASP A 109 -5.72 10.26 -11.55
CA ASP A 109 -4.27 10.14 -11.66
C ASP A 109 -3.78 10.26 -13.11
N THR A 110 -2.47 10.17 -13.29
CA THR A 110 -1.80 10.21 -14.61
C THR A 110 -2.19 9.06 -15.53
N TYR A 111 -2.74 7.96 -14.99
CA TYR A 111 -3.22 6.81 -15.73
C TYR A 111 -4.74 6.87 -16.01
N GLY A 112 -5.40 7.97 -15.64
CA GLY A 112 -6.83 8.18 -15.84
C GLY A 112 -7.72 7.37 -14.90
N ARG A 113 -7.18 6.81 -13.81
CA ARG A 113 -7.97 6.19 -12.73
C ARG A 113 -8.61 7.28 -11.88
N VAL A 114 -9.85 7.07 -11.45
CA VAL A 114 -10.54 7.99 -10.54
C VAL A 114 -9.90 7.91 -9.16
N LEU A 115 -9.58 9.06 -8.56
CA LEU A 115 -9.04 9.13 -7.21
C LEU A 115 -10.18 9.05 -6.20
N LEU A 116 -10.08 8.11 -5.26
CA LEU A 116 -11.05 7.98 -4.16
C LEU A 116 -10.37 8.03 -2.81
N ASP A 117 -11.07 8.65 -1.86
CA ASP A 117 -10.76 8.58 -0.44
C ASP A 117 -11.71 7.59 0.23
N CYS A 118 -11.19 6.50 0.77
CA CYS A 118 -11.96 5.40 1.39
C CYS A 118 -11.47 5.15 2.82
N PRO A 119 -11.77 6.01 3.79
CA PRO A 119 -11.10 6.00 5.09
C PRO A 119 -11.35 4.75 5.92
N ASP A 120 -12.56 4.16 5.84
CA ASP A 120 -12.87 2.94 6.58
C ASP A 120 -12.08 1.72 6.07
N LEU A 121 -11.98 1.57 4.74
CA LEU A 121 -11.13 0.57 4.11
C LEU A 121 -9.65 0.81 4.39
N ALA A 122 -9.16 2.04 4.26
CA ALA A 122 -7.76 2.39 4.51
C ALA A 122 -7.34 2.00 5.94
N ILE A 123 -8.12 2.41 6.94
CA ILE A 123 -7.88 2.08 8.35
C ILE A 123 -7.87 0.56 8.56
N ASP A 124 -8.81 -0.17 7.97
CA ASP A 124 -8.90 -1.62 8.13
C ASP A 124 -7.71 -2.35 7.48
N GLN A 125 -7.34 -1.98 6.24
CA GLN A 125 -6.17 -2.54 5.56
C GLN A 125 -4.88 -2.30 6.36
N ILE A 126 -4.68 -1.06 6.83
CA ILE A 126 -3.49 -0.69 7.61
C ILE A 126 -3.49 -1.43 8.96
N ARG A 127 -4.60 -1.46 9.69
CA ARG A 127 -4.69 -2.09 11.02
C ARG A 127 -4.40 -3.60 10.97
N ASN A 128 -4.75 -4.26 9.88
CA ASN A 128 -4.44 -5.68 9.65
C ASN A 128 -3.02 -5.92 9.11
N GLY A 129 -2.24 -4.87 8.82
CA GLY A 129 -0.90 -4.97 8.24
C GLY A 129 -0.91 -5.37 6.77
N TYR A 130 -2.03 -5.17 6.06
CA TYR A 130 -2.14 -5.43 4.63
C TYR A 130 -1.73 -4.22 3.77
N ALA A 131 -1.59 -3.07 4.41
CA ALA A 131 -1.15 -1.80 3.84
C ALA A 131 -0.29 -1.04 4.83
N HIS A 132 0.39 0.00 4.33
CA HIS A 132 0.96 1.06 5.15
C HIS A 132 0.30 2.40 4.78
N ALA A 133 0.28 3.32 5.74
CA ALA A 133 -0.12 4.70 5.53
C ALA A 133 0.86 5.37 4.57
N MET A 134 0.33 6.16 3.63
CA MET A 134 1.12 6.80 2.59
C MET A 134 0.47 8.09 2.11
N ASN A 135 1.27 9.15 2.03
CA ASN A 135 1.05 10.28 1.14
C ASN A 135 2.12 10.29 0.05
N ILE A 136 1.77 10.80 -1.13
CA ILE A 136 2.69 10.85 -2.27
C ILE A 136 3.68 12.02 -2.19
N ASP A 137 3.39 12.98 -1.31
CA ASP A 137 4.16 14.19 -1.09
C ASP A 137 4.84 14.14 0.29
N ASP A 138 5.39 15.28 0.69
CA ASP A 138 6.15 15.44 1.91
C ASP A 138 5.27 15.55 3.17
N THR A 139 3.94 15.51 3.04
CA THR A 139 3.03 15.71 4.18
C THR A 139 2.77 14.41 4.93
N PRO A 140 2.56 14.46 6.26
CA PRO A 140 2.28 13.27 7.04
C PRO A 140 0.89 12.72 6.72
N ALA A 141 0.76 11.39 6.77
CA ALA A 141 -0.51 10.72 6.60
C ALA A 141 -1.48 11.07 7.75
N ARG A 142 -2.77 10.80 7.53
CA ARG A 142 -3.83 11.15 8.47
C ARG A 142 -3.59 10.51 9.85
N PRO A 143 -3.84 11.22 10.97
CA PRO A 143 -3.58 10.69 12.32
C PRO A 143 -4.26 9.35 12.61
N GLU A 144 -5.45 9.10 12.10
CA GLU A 144 -6.16 7.82 12.20
C GLU A 144 -5.47 6.68 11.44
N TYR A 145 -4.81 6.95 10.32
CA TYR A 145 -4.04 5.96 9.56
C TYR A 145 -2.73 5.65 10.29
N LEU A 146 -2.05 6.67 10.82
CA LEU A 146 -0.85 6.49 11.62
C LEU A 146 -1.15 5.68 12.89
N ARG A 147 -2.26 5.94 13.58
CA ARG A 147 -2.68 5.13 14.73
C ARG A 147 -2.92 3.66 14.35
N ALA A 148 -3.60 3.40 13.23
CA ALA A 148 -3.81 2.05 12.73
C ALA A 148 -2.48 1.35 12.41
N GLN A 149 -1.53 2.07 11.79
CA GLN A 149 -0.21 1.55 11.45
C GLN A 149 0.61 1.20 12.70
N GLN A 150 0.67 2.11 13.67
CA GLN A 150 1.38 1.87 14.93
C GLN A 150 0.77 0.69 15.70
N GLU A 151 -0.56 0.52 15.66
CA GLU A 151 -1.22 -0.67 16.22
C GLU A 151 -0.78 -1.95 15.50
N ALA A 152 -0.77 -1.96 14.16
CA ALA A 152 -0.37 -3.10 13.36
C ALA A 152 1.12 -3.47 13.59
N ILE A 153 2.00 -2.47 13.67
CA ILE A 153 3.43 -2.62 13.97
C ILE A 153 3.63 -3.20 15.37
N ALA A 154 3.00 -2.62 16.40
CA ALA A 154 3.13 -3.07 17.78
C ALA A 154 2.67 -4.53 17.96
N ASN A 155 1.68 -4.95 17.17
CA ASN A 155 1.16 -6.31 17.16
C ASN A 155 1.79 -7.22 16.09
N ARG A 156 2.80 -6.75 15.36
CA ARG A 156 3.51 -7.50 14.31
C ARG A 156 2.57 -8.14 13.28
N ARG A 157 1.54 -7.39 12.85
CA ARG A 157 0.51 -7.88 11.91
C ARG A 157 0.95 -7.73 10.47
N GLY A 158 0.53 -8.67 9.62
CA GLY A 158 0.72 -8.62 8.17
C GLY A 158 2.17 -8.34 7.81
N MET A 159 2.42 -7.32 7.00
CA MET A 159 3.76 -6.94 6.51
C MET A 159 4.78 -6.62 7.64
N TRP A 160 4.33 -6.31 8.85
CA TRP A 160 5.20 -5.95 9.98
C TRP A 160 5.74 -7.16 10.77
N ALA A 161 5.34 -8.38 10.42
CA ALA A 161 5.62 -9.58 11.21
C ALA A 161 7.11 -9.91 11.37
N HIS A 162 7.92 -9.65 10.33
CA HIS A 162 9.36 -9.97 10.29
C HIS A 162 10.27 -8.74 10.39
N GLY A 163 9.76 -7.64 10.91
CA GLY A 163 10.50 -6.41 11.11
C GLY A 163 9.80 -5.20 10.48
N VAL A 164 10.34 -4.03 10.84
CA VAL A 164 9.80 -2.73 10.46
C VAL A 164 10.96 -1.92 9.89
N PRO A 165 11.04 -1.72 8.56
CA PRO A 165 12.06 -0.86 7.98
C PRO A 165 11.79 0.61 8.31
N SER A 166 12.78 1.48 8.16
CA SER A 166 12.57 2.94 8.30
C SER A 166 11.66 3.45 7.18
N PHE A 167 11.91 2.94 5.96
CA PHE A 167 11.14 3.26 4.76
C PHE A 167 10.63 2.01 4.05
N VAL A 168 9.45 2.12 3.44
CA VAL A 168 8.96 1.16 2.44
C VAL A 168 9.24 1.74 1.06
N LEU A 169 9.99 1.02 0.23
CA LEU A 169 10.24 1.38 -1.17
C LEU A 169 8.99 1.01 -1.98
N THR A 170 8.24 2.01 -2.48
CA THR A 170 6.91 1.80 -3.10
C THR A 170 6.89 1.99 -4.60
N SER A 171 7.93 2.58 -5.20
CA SER A 171 8.08 2.62 -6.65
C SER A 171 9.55 2.71 -7.02
N LEU A 172 9.92 1.94 -8.05
CA LEU A 172 11.22 1.97 -8.69
C LEU A 172 11.10 2.63 -10.06
N HIS A 173 12.06 3.48 -10.41
CA HIS A 173 12.10 4.16 -11.70
C HIS A 173 13.49 4.07 -12.31
N SER A 174 13.70 3.10 -13.21
CA SER A 174 14.99 2.93 -13.91
C SER A 174 15.26 4.10 -14.85
N ARG A 175 16.55 4.43 -15.06
CA ARG A 175 16.95 5.36 -16.12
C ARG A 175 16.48 4.94 -17.52
N ASP A 176 16.31 3.63 -17.74
CA ASP A 176 15.81 3.10 -19.01
C ASP A 176 14.36 3.51 -19.32
N GLU A 177 13.56 3.90 -18.32
CA GLU A 177 12.16 4.30 -18.53
C GLU A 177 12.03 5.62 -19.30
N ASP A 178 12.98 6.52 -19.12
CA ASP A 178 13.02 7.80 -19.84
C ASP A 178 14.47 8.31 -19.94
N PRO A 179 15.24 7.86 -20.94
CA PRO A 179 16.64 8.21 -21.08
C PRO A 179 16.91 9.72 -21.31
N THR A 180 15.86 10.51 -21.54
CA THR A 180 15.96 11.96 -21.76
C THR A 180 16.05 12.75 -20.45
N LYS A 181 15.65 12.16 -19.33
CA LYS A 181 15.78 12.78 -18.01
C LYS A 181 17.21 12.68 -17.49
N GLU A 182 17.65 13.76 -16.84
CA GLU A 182 18.97 13.78 -16.19
C GLU A 182 19.00 12.88 -14.96
N THR A 183 17.89 12.84 -14.21
CA THR A 183 17.73 12.05 -12.99
C THR A 183 16.39 11.35 -12.90
N HIS A 184 16.37 10.22 -12.19
CA HIS A 184 15.21 9.41 -11.89
C HIS A 184 15.03 9.34 -10.38
N LYS A 185 13.85 8.91 -9.93
CA LYS A 185 13.49 8.94 -8.52
C LYS A 185 12.73 7.68 -8.15
N ASN A 186 13.30 6.89 -7.24
CA ASN A 186 12.51 5.91 -6.51
C ASN A 186 11.74 6.61 -5.39
N ARG A 187 10.66 5.98 -4.92
CA ARG A 187 9.86 6.51 -3.81
C ARG A 187 10.03 5.68 -2.56
N MET A 188 10.51 6.32 -1.50
CA MET A 188 10.61 5.76 -0.16
C MET A 188 9.53 6.37 0.71
N VAL A 189 8.68 5.56 1.34
CA VAL A 189 7.62 6.04 2.23
C VAL A 189 8.00 5.78 3.67
N SER A 190 8.06 6.84 4.49
CA SER A 190 8.42 6.72 5.90
C SER A 190 7.39 5.87 6.63
N VAL A 191 7.86 4.86 7.37
CA VAL A 191 6.99 4.04 8.24
C VAL A 191 6.59 4.81 9.50
N ARG A 192 7.25 5.95 9.79
CA ARG A 192 6.97 6.76 10.97
C ARG A 192 5.70 7.58 10.78
N ASP A 193 5.59 8.34 9.70
CA ASP A 193 4.52 9.30 9.46
C ASP A 193 3.88 9.21 8.05
N GLY A 194 4.32 8.30 7.20
CA GLY A 194 3.73 8.03 5.89
C GLY A 194 4.05 9.04 4.79
N HIS A 195 4.94 10.01 5.00
CA HIS A 195 5.36 10.91 3.92
C HIS A 195 6.27 10.18 2.91
N SER A 196 6.36 10.71 1.70
CA SER A 196 7.23 10.18 0.64
C SER A 196 8.51 10.99 0.48
N GLU A 197 9.65 10.33 0.55
CA GLU A 197 10.95 10.86 0.16
C GLU A 197 11.35 10.36 -1.24
N ALA A 198 11.91 11.27 -2.03
CA ALA A 198 12.48 10.93 -3.33
C ALA A 198 13.93 10.47 -3.17
N TRP A 199 14.20 9.20 -3.45
CA TRP A 199 15.56 8.71 -3.64
C TRP A 199 15.98 8.99 -5.08
N THR A 200 16.74 10.06 -5.30
CA THR A 200 17.17 10.50 -6.63
C THR A 200 18.44 9.76 -7.08
N HIS A 201 18.45 9.22 -8.30
CA HIS A 201 19.55 8.43 -8.85
C HIS A 201 19.60 8.49 -10.39
N ASN A 202 20.69 7.97 -10.97
CA ASN A 202 20.90 7.83 -12.42
C ASN A 202 21.10 6.36 -12.87
N ASP A 203 20.78 5.43 -11.98
CA ASP A 203 21.01 4.00 -12.15
C ASP A 203 20.06 3.38 -13.19
N ARG A 204 20.54 2.31 -13.84
CA ARG A 204 19.74 1.43 -14.69
C ARG A 204 19.47 0.14 -13.94
N TYR A 205 18.22 -0.29 -13.93
CA TYR A 205 17.80 -1.55 -13.32
C TYR A 205 17.54 -2.60 -14.37
N SER A 206 18.06 -3.80 -14.13
CA SER A 206 17.80 -4.98 -14.95
C SER A 206 16.47 -5.62 -14.53
N GLU A 207 15.87 -6.40 -15.43
CA GLU A 207 14.69 -7.20 -15.10
C GLU A 207 15.01 -8.18 -13.95
N CYS A 208 14.10 -8.27 -12.97
CA CYS A 208 14.24 -9.09 -11.76
C CYS A 208 15.43 -8.73 -10.84
N GLU A 209 16.00 -7.53 -10.97
CA GLU A 209 17.05 -7.05 -10.08
C GLU A 209 16.48 -6.65 -8.70
N TRP A 210 17.17 -7.05 -7.63
CA TRP A 210 16.83 -6.62 -6.27
C TRP A 210 17.50 -5.28 -5.96
N ILE A 211 16.68 -4.25 -5.81
CA ILE A 211 17.13 -2.91 -5.45
C ILE A 211 16.88 -2.68 -3.96
N CYS A 212 17.96 -2.54 -3.19
CA CYS A 212 17.88 -2.21 -1.78
C CYS A 212 17.86 -0.69 -1.59
N ALA A 213 16.94 -0.20 -0.75
CA ALA A 213 16.89 1.21 -0.39
C ALA A 213 18.23 1.63 0.25
N THR A 214 18.78 2.75 -0.22
CA THR A 214 19.94 3.38 0.42
C THR A 214 19.43 4.47 1.37
N GLU A 215 19.50 4.20 2.67
CA GLU A 215 19.07 5.13 3.71
C GLU A 215 20.26 5.91 4.26
N ILE A 216 20.10 7.22 4.44
CA ILE A 216 20.94 7.98 5.36
C ILE A 216 20.32 7.78 6.74
N VAL A 217 21.05 7.23 7.70
CA VAL A 217 20.47 6.83 8.99
C VAL A 217 20.99 7.73 10.10
N ALA A 218 20.07 8.28 10.90
CA ALA A 218 20.39 8.99 12.13
C ALA A 218 20.35 8.04 13.34
N ASP A 219 21.14 8.35 14.38
CA ASP A 219 21.09 7.62 15.65
C ASP A 219 19.74 7.87 16.33
N GLN A 220 18.89 6.84 16.34
CA GLN A 220 17.53 6.91 16.87
C GLN A 220 17.47 7.25 18.38
N THR A 221 18.51 6.90 19.13
CA THR A 221 18.60 7.24 20.56
C THR A 221 18.80 8.75 20.71
N LEU A 222 19.71 9.34 19.93
CA LEU A 222 19.96 10.78 19.93
C LEU A 222 18.75 11.55 19.39
N VAL A 223 18.14 11.09 18.30
CA VAL A 223 16.91 11.69 17.75
C VAL A 223 15.81 11.76 18.81
N THR A 224 15.55 10.65 19.49
CA THR A 224 14.50 10.60 20.51
C THR A 224 14.85 11.48 21.73
N ALA A 225 16.12 11.50 22.15
CA ALA A 225 16.57 12.34 23.25
C ALA A 225 16.39 13.83 22.91
N PHE A 226 16.85 14.24 21.73
CA PHE A 226 16.76 15.63 21.29
C PHE A 226 15.32 16.09 21.10
N ALA A 227 14.44 15.24 20.55
CA ALA A 227 13.00 15.53 20.49
C ALA A 227 12.38 15.80 21.88
N ARG A 228 12.83 15.10 22.92
CA ARG A 228 12.39 15.37 24.30
C ARG A 228 12.95 16.69 24.82
N GLU A 229 14.20 17.01 24.51
CA GLU A 229 14.82 18.28 24.89
C GLU A 229 14.09 19.47 24.25
N LEU A 230 13.76 19.39 22.95
CA LEU A 230 12.95 20.43 22.28
C LEU A 230 11.59 20.63 22.94
N ARG A 231 10.98 19.56 23.45
CA ARG A 231 9.69 19.63 24.16
C ARG A 231 9.82 20.24 25.57
N ALA A 232 10.99 20.13 26.19
CA ALA A 232 11.28 20.68 27.51
C ALA A 232 11.82 22.12 27.46
N ASP A 233 12.31 22.57 26.30
CA ASP A 233 12.85 23.91 26.10
C ASP A 233 11.75 24.98 26.19
N PRO A 234 11.81 25.94 27.14
CA PRO A 234 10.79 26.96 27.31
C PRO A 234 10.59 27.91 26.11
N GLN A 235 11.60 28.07 25.26
CA GLN A 235 11.56 28.92 24.06
C GLN A 235 10.98 28.18 22.86
N VAL A 236 11.30 26.89 22.71
CA VAL A 236 10.86 26.09 21.56
C VAL A 236 9.51 25.43 21.79
N ALA A 237 9.25 24.93 23.00
CA ALA A 237 8.05 24.14 23.31
C ALA A 237 6.72 24.82 22.90
N PRO A 238 6.52 26.14 23.08
CA PRO A 238 5.30 26.81 22.62
C PRO A 238 5.10 26.74 21.11
N ALA A 239 6.18 26.80 20.32
CA ALA A 239 6.12 26.79 18.85
C ALA A 239 5.77 25.42 18.28
N ILE A 240 6.07 24.34 19.01
CA ILE A 240 5.82 22.96 18.58
C ILE A 240 4.68 22.30 19.37
N ALA A 241 3.88 23.06 20.12
CA ALA A 241 2.89 22.52 21.05
C ALA A 241 1.87 21.58 20.37
N ASP A 242 1.49 21.88 19.14
CA ASP A 242 0.51 21.10 18.36
C ASP A 242 1.14 19.96 17.55
N VAL A 243 2.47 19.88 17.50
CA VAL A 243 3.18 18.80 16.81
C VAL A 243 3.18 17.56 17.68
N SER A 244 2.59 16.46 17.20
CA SER A 244 2.61 15.18 17.93
C SER A 244 4.04 14.69 18.18
N ASN A 245 4.24 13.85 19.21
CA ASN A 245 5.58 13.29 19.47
C ASN A 245 6.13 12.49 18.31
N LEU A 246 5.26 11.81 17.54
CA LEU A 246 5.66 11.05 16.36
C LEU A 246 6.23 11.97 15.27
N LEU A 247 5.54 13.09 15.00
CA LEU A 247 5.99 14.08 14.01
C LEU A 247 7.20 14.87 14.48
N LEU A 248 7.32 15.14 15.78
CA LEU A 248 8.53 15.80 16.31
C LEU A 248 9.75 14.90 16.19
N ILE A 249 9.61 13.60 16.45
CA ILE A 249 10.68 12.63 16.24
C ILE A 249 11.05 12.56 14.75
N GLU A 250 10.07 12.55 13.84
CA GLU A 250 10.35 12.61 12.40
C GLU A 250 11.10 13.88 12.00
N LEU A 251 10.68 15.05 12.47
CA LEU A 251 11.35 16.32 12.19
C LEU A 251 12.82 16.26 12.61
N VAL A 252 13.10 15.78 13.82
CA VAL A 252 14.48 15.68 14.34
C VAL A 252 15.28 14.65 13.55
N ASP A 253 14.68 13.50 13.24
CA ASP A 253 15.30 12.45 12.43
C ASP A 253 15.72 12.97 11.06
N ARG A 254 14.80 13.63 10.35
CA ARG A 254 15.07 14.21 9.04
C ARG A 254 16.12 15.30 9.08
N TYR A 255 16.08 16.18 10.08
CA TYR A 255 17.11 17.19 10.24
C TYR A 255 18.49 16.54 10.47
N ALA A 256 18.56 15.51 11.30
CA ALA A 256 19.80 14.77 11.53
C ALA A 256 20.30 14.00 10.29
N ARG A 257 19.39 13.48 9.45
CA ARG A 257 19.74 12.75 8.21
C ARG A 257 20.13 13.69 7.07
N LEU A 258 19.37 14.76 6.87
CA LEU A 258 19.37 15.54 5.62
C LEU A 258 19.67 17.04 5.83
N GLU A 259 19.80 17.51 7.08
CA GLU A 259 19.88 18.93 7.43
C GLU A 259 18.68 19.74 6.91
N GLN A 260 17.52 19.08 6.80
CA GLN A 260 16.26 19.63 6.29
C GLN A 260 15.17 19.55 7.34
N ILE A 261 14.31 20.57 7.34
CA ILE A 261 13.08 20.61 8.13
C ILE A 261 11.91 20.28 7.19
N PRO A 262 10.97 19.38 7.59
CA PRO A 262 9.84 19.03 6.72
C PRO A 262 8.99 20.24 6.34
N GLU A 263 8.51 20.29 5.10
CA GLU A 263 7.75 21.46 4.59
C GLU A 263 6.48 21.74 5.42
N TYR A 264 5.83 20.68 5.93
CA TYR A 264 4.62 20.79 6.76
C TYR A 264 4.86 21.42 8.15
N THR A 265 6.10 21.74 8.49
CA THR A 265 6.46 22.43 9.74
C THR A 265 6.86 23.89 9.53
N ALA A 266 6.86 24.37 8.28
CA ALA A 266 6.94 25.80 7.98
C ALA A 266 5.59 26.47 8.30
N PRO A 267 5.58 27.63 9.00
CA PRO A 267 4.37 28.36 9.36
C PRO A 267 3.64 29.00 8.16
#